data_AF-A0ABD0RYH6-F1
#
_entry.id   AF-A0ABD0RYH6-F1
#
_cell.length_a   1.000
_cell.length_b   1.000
_cell.length_c   1.000
_cell.angle_alpha   90.00
_cell.angle_beta   90.00
_cell.angle_gamma   90.00
#
_symmetry.space_group_name_H-M   'P 1'
#
loop_
_entity.id
_entity.type
_entity.pdbx_description
1 polymer ?
#
loop_
_entity_poly.entity_id
_entity_poly.type
_entity_poly.pdbx_seq_one_letter_code
_entity_poly.pdbx_strand_id
1 'polypeptide(L)' 'YRAVASWSRVQGVGVPLFTAVEIFSIWVLAIILAVPEAVVFNMVTFTYKNQTIHTCMLKPETDYMM' A
#
# COMPACT_ATOMS: atom_id res chain seq x y z
N TYR A 1 -2.53 -10.98 3.26
CA TYR A 1 -2.72 -11.02 4.72
C TYR A 1 -2.37 -12.37 5.39
N ARG A 2 -2.60 -13.56 4.78
CA ARG A 2 -2.24 -14.85 5.41
C ARG A 2 -0.73 -15.19 5.49
N ALA A 3 0.13 -14.50 4.74
CA ALA A 3 1.58 -14.70 4.78
C ALA A 3 2.24 -14.09 6.05
N VAL A 4 1.60 -13.11 6.70
CA VAL A 4 2.16 -12.43 7.87
C VAL A 4 1.98 -13.28 9.13
N ALA A 5 0.88 -14.02 9.23
CA ALA A 5 0.60 -14.93 10.35
C ALA A 5 1.47 -16.20 10.34
N SER A 6 2.12 -16.54 9.21
CA SER A 6 3.10 -17.64 9.19
C SER A 6 4.50 -17.19 9.61
N TRP A 7 4.81 -15.90 9.64
CA TRP A 7 6.15 -15.41 10.00
C TRP A 7 6.50 -15.68 11.47
N SER A 8 5.53 -15.58 12.39
CA SER A 8 5.71 -15.92 13.81
C SER A 8 6.00 -17.42 14.04
N ARG A 9 5.50 -18.30 13.16
CA ARG A 9 5.74 -19.75 13.22
C ARG A 9 7.01 -20.17 12.48
N VAL A 10 7.37 -19.40 11.46
CA VAL A 10 8.58 -19.55 10.64
C VAL A 10 9.83 -19.08 11.39
N GLN A 11 9.73 -18.15 12.34
CA GLN A 11 10.86 -17.76 13.21
C GLN A 11 11.29 -18.87 14.20
N GLY A 12 10.40 -19.81 14.55
CA GLY A 12 10.67 -20.93 15.47
C GLY A 12 11.24 -22.20 14.81
N VAL A 13 11.16 -22.31 13.48
CA VAL A 13 11.75 -23.40 12.70
C VAL A 13 12.80 -22.76 11.79
N GLY A 14 14.05 -22.79 12.22
CA GLY A 14 15.18 -22.05 11.63
C GLY A 14 15.12 -21.96 10.11
N VAL A 15 14.76 -20.78 9.60
CA VAL A 15 14.74 -20.49 8.18
C VAL A 15 16.17 -20.24 7.72
N PRO A 16 16.58 -20.78 6.56
CA PRO A 16 17.83 -20.41 5.94
C PRO A 16 17.89 -18.89 5.76
N LEU A 17 18.99 -18.25 6.20
CA LEU A 17 19.17 -16.78 6.12
C LEU A 17 18.89 -16.22 4.72
N PHE A 18 19.16 -17.00 3.67
CA PHE A 18 18.89 -16.65 2.27
C PHE A 18 17.40 -16.39 1.99
N THR A 19 16.50 -17.26 2.47
CA THR A 19 15.05 -17.11 2.28
C THR A 19 14.50 -15.90 3.05
N ALA A 20 15.10 -15.56 4.20
CA ALA A 20 14.73 -14.36 4.94
C ALA A 20 15.08 -13.08 4.16
N VAL A 21 16.23 -13.06 3.47
CA VAL A 21 16.64 -11.94 2.60
C VAL A 21 15.70 -11.79 1.41
N GLU A 22 15.28 -12.88 0.78
CA GLU A 22 14.30 -12.84 -0.32
C GLU A 22 12.96 -12.22 0.14
N ILE A 23 12.45 -12.64 1.30
CA ILE A 23 11.21 -12.09 1.86
C ILE A 23 11.37 -10.60 2.18
N PHE A 24 12.49 -10.22 2.79
CA PHE A 24 12.76 -8.83 3.12
C PHE A 24 12.84 -7.96 1.86
N SER A 25 13.47 -8.46 0.80
CA SER A 25 13.53 -7.79 -0.50
C SER A 25 12.13 -7.54 -1.07
N ILE A 26 11.23 -8.54 -1.03
CA ILE A 26 9.84 -8.40 -1.47
C ILE A 26 9.11 -7.34 -0.64
N TRP A 27 9.30 -7.32 0.68
CA TRP A 27 8.70 -6.30 1.55
C TRP A 27 9.16 -4.88 1.20
N VAL A 28 10.47 -4.69 1.01
CA VAL A 28 11.03 -3.38 0.65
C VAL A 28 10.49 -2.92 -0.71
N LEU A 29 10.49 -3.80 -1.71
CA LEU A 29 9.95 -3.50 -3.04
C LEU A 29 8.46 -3.15 -2.99
N ALA A 30 7.66 -3.89 -2.22
CA ALA A 30 6.25 -3.62 -2.05
C ALA A 30 5.99 -2.25 -1.39
N ILE A 31 6.80 -1.87 -0.39
CA ILE A 31 6.69 -0.55 0.25
C ILE A 31 7.02 0.56 -0.75
N ILE A 32 8.10 0.43 -1.51
CA ILE A 32 8.51 1.42 -2.51
C ILE A 32 7.39 1.65 -3.55
N LEU A 33 6.76 0.57 -4.02
CA LEU A 33 5.64 0.65 -4.96
C LEU A 33 4.37 1.27 -4.37
N ALA A 34 4.16 1.15 -3.05
CA ALA A 34 2.99 1.72 -2.37
C ALA A 34 3.16 3.23 -2.04
N VAL A 35 4.38 3.76 -2.00
CA VAL A 35 4.64 5.20 -1.76
C VAL A 35 3.87 6.11 -2.73
N PRO A 36 3.94 5.94 -4.06
CA PRO A 36 3.19 6.79 -4.97
C PRO A 36 1.67 6.67 -4.78
N GLU A 37 1.16 5.48 -4.48
CA GLU A 37 -0.27 5.30 -4.17
C GLU A 37 -0.67 6.14 -2.95
N ALA A 38 0.11 6.10 -1.86
CA ALA A 38 -0.17 6.87 -0.65
C ALA A 38 -0.08 8.39 -0.83
N VAL A 39 0.76 8.86 -1.75
CA VAL A 39 0.90 10.30 -2.06
C VAL A 39 -0.23 10.79 -2.96
N VAL A 40 -0.75 9.93 -3.85
CA VAL A 40 -1.75 10.31 -4.86
C VAL A 40 -3.19 10.06 -4.40
N PHE A 41 -3.44 9.06 -3.55
CA PHE A 41 -4.75 8.86 -2.93
C PHE A 41 -4.99 9.89 -1.82
N ASN A 42 -5.70 10.96 -2.17
CA ASN A 42 -6.11 11.99 -1.22
C ASN A 42 -7.62 11.87 -0.92
N MET A 43 -8.01 12.34 0.26
CA MET A 43 -9.42 12.43 0.66
C MET A 43 -10.01 13.71 0.07
N VAL A 44 -10.75 13.56 -1.02
CA VAL A 44 -11.31 14.67 -1.77
C VAL A 44 -12.70 14.99 -1.21
N THR A 45 -12.93 16.28 -0.95
CA THR A 45 -14.23 16.78 -0.52
C THR A 45 -14.95 17.36 -1.72
N PHE A 46 -16.09 16.79 -2.11
CA PHE A 46 -16.94 17.35 -3.15
C PHE A 46 -18.34 17.63 -2.62
N THR A 47 -18.92 18.73 -3.04
CA THR A 47 -20.28 19.11 -2.68
C THR A 47 -21.20 18.70 -3.80
N TYR A 48 -22.02 17.66 -3.58
CA TYR A 48 -23.03 17.23 -4.53
C TYR A 48 -24.40 17.30 -3.86
N LYS A 49 -25.39 17.95 -4.50
CA LYS A 49 -26.75 18.12 -3.97
C LYS A 49 -26.82 18.69 -2.54
N ASN A 50 -26.05 19.75 -2.25
CA ASN A 50 -26.03 20.40 -0.94
C ASN A 50 -25.65 19.47 0.23
N GLN A 51 -24.90 18.40 -0.05
CA GLN A 51 -24.29 17.50 0.92
C GLN A 51 -22.79 17.45 0.65
N THR A 52 -21.98 17.60 1.70
CA THR A 52 -20.53 17.47 1.64
C THR A 52 -20.16 16.00 1.75
N ILE A 53 -19.66 15.43 0.66
CA ILE A 53 -19.23 14.04 0.62
C ILE A 53 -17.70 14.01 0.62
N HIS A 54 -17.15 13.25 1.56
CA HIS A 54 -15.72 13.03 1.70
C HIS A 54 -15.40 11.62 1.21
N THR A 55 -14.71 11.50 0.08
CA THR A 55 -14.32 10.19 -0.47
C THR A 55 -12.82 10.14 -0.71
N CYS A 56 -12.19 9.03 -0.33
CA CYS A 56 -10.84 8.72 -0.78
C CYS A 56 -10.89 8.36 -2.27
N MET A 57 -10.43 9.26 -3.11
CA MET A 57 -10.41 9.08 -4.56
C MET A 57 -9.13 9.67 -5.12
N LEU A 58 -8.57 8.99 -6.11
CA LEU A 58 -7.48 9.53 -6.92
C LEU A 58 -8.02 10.74 -7.70
N LYS A 59 -7.65 11.96 -7.30
CA LYS A 59 -8.04 13.20 -7.98
C LYS A 59 -7.00 13.53 -9.04
N PRO A 60 -7.32 13.36 -10.35
CA PRO A 60 -6.45 13.85 -11.40
C PRO A 60 -6.45 15.38 -11.34
N GLU A 61 -5.36 15.95 -10.82
CA GLU A 61 -5.18 17.41 -10.69
C GLU A 61 -4.46 18.00 -11.90
N THR A 62 -4.11 17.16 -12.88
CA THR A 62 -3.25 17.51 -14.01
C THR A 62 -3.86 17.06 -15.34
N ASP A 63 -3.84 17.97 -16.31
CA ASP A 63 -4.43 17.86 -17.66
C ASP A 63 -3.82 16.74 -18.52
N TYR A 64 -2.63 16.24 -18.16
CA TYR A 64 -1.92 15.20 -18.93
C TYR A 64 -2.45 13.77 -18.73
N MET A 65 -3.44 13.57 -17.84
CA MET A 65 -4.09 12.27 -17.60
C MET A 65 -5.53 12.21 -18.15
N MET A 66 -5.84 13.05 -19.15
CA MET A 66 -7.09 13.01 -19.92
C MET A 66 -6.94 12.17 -21.20
#